data_AF-A0A9D6CG70-F1
#
_entry.id   AF-A0A9D6CG70-F1
#
_cell.length_a   1.000
_cell.length_b   1.000
_cell.length_c   1.000
_cell.angle_alpha   90.00
_cell.angle_beta   90.00
_cell.angle_gamma   90.00
#
_symmetry.space_group_name_H-M   'P 1'
#
loop_
_entity.id
_entity.type
_entity.pdbx_description
1 polymer ?
#
loop_
_entity_poly.entity_id
_entity_poly.type
_entity_poly.pdbx_seq_one_letter_code
_entity_poly.pdbx_strand_id
1 'polypeptide(L)'
;MHGTASIPARALRAPRGFSLVEMLLAVFILGIGVISIAALFPAGIALQRQATDDTLGPIIAKNAFATIRSKLSQDDFGGFNDFGLAPVYAAGVGPAGTIRPVGGTDLPQLGGDWGWMRPAFYTNNNSAAVGTIDIFSASFARQQAPFNLPARPQTPGVAWATEMPDGHPGGPLFGIPYNRAKYPLFDIAASDPAAVPASLDLQALLEPAITFSQAERSFPQIGSGDVAVPTYYWECMFRRTGGKVEVAVFVFRVSVPGGDTQPYATRALNNSVLVGTPAAPGGSFEAGPQTPPIPALYLAPNFGQATSWPNRSNAAAARDEIPGTQVNSAFAPNLIWDDWQLPNAWWIDNHGTVHRVLQGRSRSTQGPVKLQRPIPILPNSPVHGYNPAPAVSGTYPQLPEANNRRVGPNGWIQGIWFVPQRDARGNILTPIFAAVEEL
;
A
#
# COMPACT_ATOMS: atom_id res chain seq x y z
N MET A 1 39.84 -97.13 30.78
CA MET A 1 38.37 -97.06 30.66
C MET A 1 38.03 -95.62 30.32
N HIS A 2 37.61 -95.36 29.08
CA HIS A 2 37.45 -94.02 28.50
C HIS A 2 35.95 -93.72 28.42
N GLY A 3 35.48 -92.69 29.13
CA GLY A 3 34.06 -92.30 29.19
C GLY A 3 33.73 -91.26 28.14
N THR A 4 32.79 -91.58 27.25
CA THR A 4 32.26 -90.72 26.20
C THR A 4 31.15 -89.81 26.76
N ALA A 5 31.35 -88.50 26.73
CA ALA A 5 30.35 -87.49 27.07
C ALA A 5 29.44 -87.21 25.86
N SER A 6 28.12 -87.33 26.06
CA SER A 6 27.08 -87.01 25.06
C SER A 6 26.71 -85.53 25.10
N ILE A 7 26.75 -84.87 23.94
CA ILE A 7 26.34 -83.47 23.75
C ILE A 7 24.82 -83.42 23.56
N PRO A 8 24.06 -82.59 24.29
CA PRO A 8 22.61 -82.46 24.10
C PRO A 8 22.26 -81.71 22.81
N ALA A 9 21.37 -82.29 22.01
CA ALA A 9 20.82 -81.70 20.80
C ALA A 9 19.96 -80.46 21.12
N ARG A 10 20.35 -79.30 20.61
CA ARG A 10 19.63 -78.03 20.74
C ARG A 10 18.40 -78.06 19.82
N ALA A 11 17.21 -78.19 20.39
CA ALA A 11 15.95 -78.11 19.65
C ALA A 11 15.81 -76.73 18.97
N LEU A 12 15.83 -76.71 17.64
CA LEU A 12 15.54 -75.52 16.85
C LEU A 12 14.06 -75.18 17.03
N ARG A 13 13.75 -74.10 17.76
CA ARG A 13 12.40 -73.56 17.84
C ARG A 13 11.96 -73.15 16.43
N ALA A 14 10.87 -73.73 15.93
CA ALA A 14 10.26 -73.31 14.69
C ALA A 14 9.87 -71.81 14.80
N PRO A 15 10.26 -70.97 13.82
CA PRO A 15 9.85 -69.57 13.82
C PRO A 15 8.32 -69.50 13.70
N ARG A 16 7.67 -68.88 14.68
CA ARG A 16 6.24 -68.57 14.62
C ARG A 16 6.05 -67.51 13.52
N GLY A 17 5.31 -67.85 12.46
CA GLY A 17 4.93 -66.90 11.42
C GLY A 17 3.98 -65.84 11.96
N PHE A 18 4.08 -64.62 11.43
CA PHE A 18 3.15 -63.53 11.76
C PHE A 18 1.74 -63.85 11.27
N SER A 19 0.73 -63.57 12.09
CA SER A 19 -0.66 -63.71 11.68
C SER A 19 -1.06 -62.58 10.72
N LEU A 20 -2.01 -62.86 9.82
CA LEU A 20 -2.56 -61.87 8.89
C LEU A 20 -3.11 -60.65 9.64
N VAL A 21 -3.71 -60.86 10.82
CA VAL A 21 -4.24 -59.79 11.68
C VAL A 21 -3.14 -58.87 12.20
N GLU A 22 -1.99 -59.41 12.63
CA GLU A 22 -0.84 -58.60 13.07
C GLU A 22 -0.28 -57.75 11.93
N MET A 23 -0.21 -58.31 10.71
CA MET A 23 0.24 -57.56 9.53
C MET A 23 -0.73 -56.43 9.18
N LEU A 24 -2.05 -56.70 9.22
CA LEU A 24 -3.07 -55.70 8.92
C LEU A 24 -3.07 -54.58 9.97
N LEU A 25 -2.94 -54.92 11.24
CA LEU A 25 -2.80 -53.94 12.33
C LEU A 25 -1.52 -53.11 12.20
N ALA A 26 -0.39 -53.71 11.83
CA ALA A 26 0.85 -53.00 11.57
C ALA A 26 0.72 -52.00 10.41
N VAL A 27 0.11 -52.41 9.30
CA VAL A 27 -0.13 -51.51 8.15
C VAL A 27 -1.13 -50.40 8.50
N PHE A 28 -2.13 -50.68 9.31
CA PHE A 28 -3.09 -49.67 9.77
C PHE A 28 -2.43 -48.59 10.64
N ILE A 29 -1.61 -48.99 11.62
CA ILE A 29 -0.86 -48.04 12.46
C ILE A 29 0.14 -47.25 11.63
N LEU A 30 0.85 -47.91 10.69
CA LEU A 30 1.75 -47.25 9.77
C LEU A 30 1.01 -46.21 8.90
N GLY A 31 -0.16 -46.57 8.39
CA GLY A 31 -1.01 -45.68 7.58
C GLY A 31 -1.42 -44.42 8.34
N ILE A 32 -1.90 -44.58 9.59
CA ILE A 32 -2.22 -43.45 10.47
C ILE A 32 -0.97 -42.59 10.74
N GLY A 33 0.18 -43.23 11.01
CA GLY A 33 1.44 -42.54 11.26
C GLY A 33 1.88 -41.67 10.07
N VAL A 34 1.82 -42.21 8.85
CA VAL A 34 2.21 -41.48 7.64
C VAL A 34 1.24 -40.34 7.34
N ILE A 35 -0.07 -40.54 7.49
CA ILE A 35 -1.07 -39.47 7.30
C ILE A 35 -0.88 -38.35 8.32
N SER A 36 -0.61 -38.70 9.58
CA SER A 36 -0.36 -37.73 10.66
C SER A 36 0.87 -36.85 10.37
N ILE A 37 1.98 -37.43 9.93
CA ILE A 37 3.19 -36.67 9.55
C ILE A 37 2.92 -35.82 8.30
N ALA A 38 2.22 -36.38 7.30
CA ALA A 38 1.90 -35.67 6.07
C ALA A 38 1.06 -34.39 6.34
N ALA A 39 0.16 -34.44 7.32
CA ALA A 39 -0.68 -33.30 7.71
C ALA A 39 0.11 -32.14 8.33
N LEU A 40 1.34 -32.35 8.82
CA LEU A 40 2.18 -31.29 9.38
C LEU A 40 2.92 -30.48 8.32
N PHE A 41 3.16 -31.04 7.12
CA PHE A 41 3.93 -30.35 6.09
C PHE A 41 3.30 -29.03 5.62
N PRO A 42 1.98 -28.94 5.34
CA PRO A 42 1.38 -27.68 4.91
C PRO A 42 1.53 -26.57 5.96
N ALA A 43 1.35 -26.91 7.25
CA ALA A 43 1.52 -25.97 8.35
C ALA A 43 2.98 -25.51 8.46
N GLY A 44 3.94 -26.44 8.36
CA GLY A 44 5.37 -26.13 8.35
C GLY A 44 5.78 -25.17 7.23
N ILE A 45 5.27 -25.39 6.01
CA ILE A 45 5.53 -24.52 4.85
C ILE A 45 4.95 -23.12 5.07
N ALA A 46 3.73 -23.01 5.59
CA ALA A 46 3.11 -21.72 5.87
C ALA A 46 3.89 -20.92 6.92
N LEU A 47 4.30 -21.58 8.01
CA LEU A 47 5.10 -20.96 9.08
C LEU A 47 6.49 -20.56 8.59
N GLN A 48 7.16 -21.39 7.79
CA GLN A 48 8.47 -21.06 7.21
C GLN A 48 8.38 -19.86 6.27
N ARG A 49 7.32 -19.79 5.43
CA ARG A 49 7.08 -18.64 4.56
C ARG A 49 6.84 -17.38 5.38
N GLN A 50 5.98 -17.45 6.39
CA GLN A 50 5.73 -16.31 7.27
C GLN A 50 7.00 -15.85 8.00
N ALA A 51 7.82 -16.76 8.52
CA ALA A 51 9.09 -16.42 9.16
C ALA A 51 10.07 -15.75 8.18
N THR A 52 10.11 -16.23 6.94
CA THR A 52 10.89 -15.61 5.86
C THR A 52 10.38 -14.21 5.55
N ASP A 53 9.06 -14.05 5.40
CA ASP A 53 8.38 -12.79 5.12
C ASP A 53 8.62 -11.75 6.24
N ASP A 54 8.46 -12.15 7.51
CA ASP A 54 8.70 -11.30 8.69
C ASP A 54 10.19 -10.90 8.80
N THR A 55 11.12 -11.72 8.31
CA THR A 55 12.56 -11.42 8.30
C THR A 55 12.95 -10.50 7.13
N LEU A 56 12.46 -10.79 5.93
CA LEU A 56 12.84 -10.07 4.70
C LEU A 56 12.11 -8.73 4.54
N GLY A 57 10.85 -8.62 4.99
CA GLY A 57 10.04 -7.42 4.84
C GLY A 57 10.75 -6.13 5.30
N PRO A 58 11.24 -6.06 6.56
CA PRO A 58 11.98 -4.91 7.05
C PRO A 58 13.31 -4.64 6.30
N ILE A 59 14.00 -5.69 5.84
CA ILE A 59 15.25 -5.56 5.08
C ILE A 59 14.98 -4.90 3.72
N ILE A 60 13.95 -5.37 3.02
CA ILE A 60 13.54 -4.85 1.72
C ILE A 60 13.07 -3.39 1.86
N ALA A 61 12.30 -3.08 2.89
CA ALA A 61 11.86 -1.70 3.13
C ALA A 61 13.04 -0.75 3.39
N LYS A 62 14.04 -1.17 4.16
CA LYS A 62 15.27 -0.37 4.37
C LYS A 62 16.05 -0.17 3.07
N ASN A 63 16.15 -1.20 2.23
CA ASN A 63 16.77 -1.08 0.92
C ASN A 63 16.00 -0.09 0.04
N ALA A 64 14.67 -0.18 0.02
CA ALA A 64 13.81 0.77 -0.71
C ALA A 64 14.02 2.21 -0.23
N PHE A 65 14.04 2.46 1.08
CA PHE A 65 14.34 3.80 1.61
C PHE A 65 15.73 4.30 1.18
N ALA A 66 16.75 3.44 1.21
CA ALA A 66 18.09 3.81 0.74
C ALA A 66 18.12 4.12 -0.76
N THR A 67 17.39 3.35 -1.58
CA THR A 67 17.23 3.58 -3.02
C THR A 67 16.48 4.88 -3.30
N ILE A 68 15.45 5.22 -2.50
CA ILE A 68 14.73 6.47 -2.62
C ILE A 68 15.64 7.65 -2.25
N ARG A 69 16.30 7.59 -1.09
CA ARG A 69 17.23 8.62 -0.60
C ARG A 69 18.48 8.82 -1.47
N SER A 70 18.86 7.83 -2.27
CA SER A 70 19.99 7.99 -3.20
C SER A 70 19.64 8.86 -4.42
N LYS A 71 18.34 9.03 -4.71
CA LYS A 71 17.85 9.85 -5.83
C LYS A 71 17.11 11.10 -5.38
N LEU A 72 16.54 11.10 -4.16
CA LEU A 72 15.66 12.14 -3.65
C LEU A 72 16.19 12.74 -2.35
N SER A 73 15.95 14.03 -2.20
CA SER A 73 16.19 14.87 -1.03
C SER A 73 14.93 15.64 -0.68
N GLN A 74 14.79 16.09 0.57
CA GLN A 74 13.62 16.89 0.99
C GLN A 74 13.44 18.17 0.14
N ASP A 75 14.55 18.77 -0.29
CA ASP A 75 14.56 19.98 -1.11
C ASP A 75 14.03 19.76 -2.54
N ASP A 76 13.87 18.51 -2.98
CA ASP A 76 13.29 18.20 -4.30
C ASP A 76 11.78 18.43 -4.33
N PHE A 77 11.14 18.44 -3.16
CA PHE A 77 9.70 18.53 -3.03
C PHE A 77 9.24 19.96 -2.82
N GLY A 78 8.21 20.33 -3.58
CA GLY A 78 7.56 21.62 -3.49
C GLY A 78 6.46 21.62 -2.45
N GLY A 79 5.94 22.81 -2.16
CA GLY A 79 4.63 22.95 -1.56
C GLY A 79 3.55 23.12 -2.61
N PHE A 80 2.28 23.01 -2.19
CA PHE A 80 1.15 23.31 -3.08
C PHE A 80 1.20 24.72 -3.67
N ASN A 81 1.69 25.70 -2.91
CA ASN A 81 1.84 27.08 -3.37
C ASN A 81 2.78 27.20 -4.57
N ASP A 82 3.80 26.34 -4.67
CA ASP A 82 4.76 26.37 -5.78
C ASP A 82 4.10 26.03 -7.12
N PHE A 83 2.92 25.41 -7.10
CA PHE A 83 2.16 25.08 -8.31
C PHE A 83 1.41 26.27 -8.92
N GLY A 84 1.63 27.49 -8.41
CA GLY A 84 0.90 28.69 -8.85
C GLY A 84 -0.48 28.79 -8.22
N LEU A 85 -0.70 28.03 -7.14
CA LEU A 85 -1.89 28.14 -6.33
C LEU A 85 -1.80 29.43 -5.53
N ALA A 86 -2.56 30.45 -5.94
CA ALA A 86 -2.87 31.52 -5.01
C ALA A 86 -3.52 30.86 -3.79
N PRO A 87 -3.12 31.19 -2.53
CA PRO A 87 -3.79 30.69 -1.35
C PRO A 87 -5.20 31.28 -1.30
N VAL A 88 -6.12 30.70 -2.07
CA VAL A 88 -7.54 30.98 -1.96
C VAL A 88 -7.99 30.26 -0.71
N TYR A 89 -7.90 30.98 0.41
CA TYR A 89 -8.60 30.62 1.63
C TYR A 89 -10.09 30.79 1.36
N ALA A 90 -10.76 29.72 0.94
CA ALA A 90 -12.21 29.70 1.00
C ALA A 90 -12.60 29.53 2.48
N ALA A 91 -13.37 30.48 3.01
CA ALA A 91 -13.84 30.43 4.38
C ALA A 91 -14.62 29.13 4.60
N GLY A 92 -14.16 28.28 5.53
CA GLY A 92 -14.74 26.97 5.83
C GLY A 92 -14.16 25.78 5.04
N VAL A 93 -13.23 26.01 4.09
CA VAL A 93 -12.68 25.00 3.17
C VAL A 93 -11.17 24.77 3.39
N GLY A 94 -10.49 25.63 4.16
CA GLY A 94 -9.05 25.57 4.32
C GLY A 94 -8.30 26.07 3.06
N PRO A 95 -6.96 26.02 3.04
CA PRO A 95 -6.19 26.44 1.89
C PRO A 95 -6.47 25.54 0.67
N ALA A 96 -6.74 26.15 -0.49
CA ALA A 96 -6.85 25.45 -1.77
C ALA A 96 -5.65 24.51 -2.01
N GLY A 97 -5.91 23.21 -2.21
CA GLY A 97 -4.90 22.15 -2.20
C GLY A 97 -5.24 20.99 -1.25
N THR A 98 -6.27 21.14 -0.42
CA THR A 98 -6.84 20.05 0.36
C THR A 98 -7.17 18.87 -0.55
N ILE A 99 -6.64 17.67 -0.26
CA ILE A 99 -7.10 16.42 -0.89
C ILE A 99 -8.62 16.43 -0.74
N ARG A 100 -9.31 16.51 -1.88
CA ARG A 100 -10.75 16.35 -1.95
C ARG A 100 -10.97 14.97 -2.55
N PRO A 101 -10.87 13.90 -1.73
CA PRO A 101 -11.17 12.58 -2.24
C PRO A 101 -12.57 12.61 -2.82
N VAL A 102 -12.81 11.92 -3.92
CA VAL A 102 -14.09 11.96 -4.64
C VAL A 102 -15.25 11.66 -3.67
N GLY A 103 -16.00 12.70 -3.26
CA GLY A 103 -17.10 12.61 -2.30
C GLY A 103 -16.81 12.99 -0.84
N GLY A 104 -15.59 13.41 -0.48
CA GLY A 104 -15.20 13.80 0.88
C GLY A 104 -15.18 15.30 1.16
N THR A 105 -15.18 15.68 2.45
CA THR A 105 -14.97 17.06 2.91
C THR A 105 -13.49 17.42 2.98
N ASP A 106 -13.16 18.68 2.69
CA ASP A 106 -11.79 19.19 2.55
C ASP A 106 -10.90 18.95 3.80
N LEU A 107 -9.66 18.51 3.59
CA LEU A 107 -8.65 18.32 4.64
C LEU A 107 -7.87 19.61 4.92
N PRO A 108 -8.08 20.32 6.05
CA PRO A 108 -7.30 21.53 6.33
C PRO A 108 -5.81 21.18 6.49
N GLN A 109 -4.97 21.66 5.57
CA GLN A 109 -3.51 21.43 5.57
C GLN A 109 -2.74 22.72 5.88
N LEU A 110 -1.52 22.56 6.41
CA LEU A 110 -0.59 23.67 6.53
C LEU A 110 -0.24 24.17 5.11
N GLY A 111 0.03 25.45 4.97
CA GLY A 111 0.35 26.11 3.71
C GLY A 111 1.66 25.58 3.21
N GLY A 112 1.61 24.90 2.07
CA GLY A 112 2.76 24.20 1.50
C GLY A 112 2.86 22.72 1.89
N ASP A 113 2.16 22.25 2.91
CA ASP A 113 2.07 20.81 3.23
C ASP A 113 1.04 20.11 2.34
N TRP A 114 1.15 18.79 2.25
CA TRP A 114 0.24 17.95 1.49
C TRP A 114 0.14 16.55 2.08
N GLY A 115 -1.06 15.96 2.01
CA GLY A 115 -1.34 14.63 2.56
C GLY A 115 -0.64 13.52 1.77
N TRP A 116 -0.96 12.26 2.06
CA TRP A 116 -0.37 11.16 1.31
C TRP A 116 -0.73 11.23 -0.18
N MET A 117 0.29 11.09 -1.02
CA MET A 117 0.18 11.09 -2.47
C MET A 117 0.97 9.92 -3.05
N ARG A 118 0.35 9.23 -4.01
CA ARG A 118 1.00 8.17 -4.79
C ARG A 118 1.71 8.80 -5.99
N PRO A 119 2.97 8.41 -6.27
CA PRO A 119 3.63 8.74 -7.52
C PRO A 119 2.84 8.26 -8.74
N ALA A 120 3.14 8.85 -9.90
CA ALA A 120 2.65 8.29 -11.15
C ALA A 120 3.45 7.05 -11.54
N PHE A 121 2.90 6.23 -12.44
CA PHE A 121 3.58 5.09 -13.02
C PHE A 121 3.21 4.94 -14.49
N TYR A 122 4.10 4.34 -15.27
CA TYR A 122 3.85 4.12 -16.69
C TYR A 122 2.91 2.93 -16.90
N THR A 123 1.76 3.16 -17.50
CA THR A 123 0.75 2.12 -17.76
C THR A 123 0.86 1.47 -19.15
N ASN A 124 1.73 1.96 -20.03
CA ASN A 124 1.76 1.48 -21.42
C ASN A 124 2.22 0.03 -21.52
N ASN A 125 1.27 -0.86 -21.81
CA ASN A 125 1.42 -2.31 -21.92
C ASN A 125 2.50 -2.82 -22.88
N ASN A 126 3.01 -1.98 -23.80
CA ASN A 126 3.96 -2.36 -24.85
C ASN A 126 5.39 -1.83 -24.60
N SER A 127 5.66 -1.25 -23.43
CA SER A 127 6.99 -0.69 -23.11
C SER A 127 7.75 -1.56 -22.11
N ALA A 128 9.08 -1.60 -22.21
CA ALA A 128 9.93 -2.16 -21.16
C ALA A 128 9.85 -1.39 -19.83
N ALA A 129 9.18 -0.23 -19.83
CA ALA A 129 9.03 0.67 -18.70
C ALA A 129 7.69 0.50 -17.97
N VAL A 130 6.87 -0.53 -18.28
CA VAL A 130 5.57 -0.74 -17.61
C VAL A 130 5.74 -0.82 -16.09
N GLY A 131 4.99 0.02 -15.40
CA GLY A 131 4.97 0.16 -13.95
C GLY A 131 6.23 0.78 -13.36
N THR A 132 7.14 1.35 -14.17
CA THR A 132 8.14 2.29 -13.65
C THR A 132 7.42 3.45 -12.98
N ILE A 133 7.88 3.83 -11.78
CA ILE A 133 7.39 4.99 -11.04
C ILE A 133 8.05 6.25 -11.63
N ASP A 134 7.26 7.30 -11.85
CA ASP A 134 7.70 8.68 -12.11
C ASP A 134 7.19 9.55 -10.95
N ILE A 135 8.11 9.98 -10.09
CA ILE A 135 7.76 10.66 -8.82
C ILE A 135 7.06 11.97 -9.11
N PHE A 136 7.60 12.77 -10.02
CA PHE A 136 7.12 14.13 -10.28
C PHE A 136 6.29 14.23 -11.56
N SER A 137 6.07 13.11 -12.26
CA SER A 137 5.40 13.08 -13.56
C SER A 137 6.00 14.09 -14.54
N ALA A 138 7.34 14.23 -14.52
CA ALA A 138 8.05 15.27 -15.25
C ALA A 138 7.69 15.28 -16.74
N SER A 139 7.52 14.09 -17.30
CA SER A 139 7.18 13.93 -18.72
C SER A 139 5.73 14.28 -19.06
N PHE A 140 4.78 14.16 -18.13
CA PHE A 140 3.44 14.71 -18.31
C PHE A 140 3.43 16.23 -18.16
N ALA A 141 4.10 16.75 -17.13
CA ALA A 141 4.23 18.20 -16.92
C ALA A 141 4.79 18.89 -18.17
N ARG A 142 5.76 18.28 -18.83
CA ARG A 142 6.33 18.70 -20.11
C ARG A 142 5.30 18.77 -21.26
N GLN A 143 4.44 17.75 -21.38
CA GLN A 143 3.41 17.68 -22.43
C GLN A 143 2.30 18.72 -22.23
N GLN A 144 1.95 19.02 -20.98
CA GLN A 144 0.94 20.02 -20.64
C GLN A 144 1.50 21.44 -20.58
N ALA A 145 2.83 21.61 -20.61
CA ALA A 145 3.41 22.94 -20.67
C ALA A 145 2.85 23.68 -21.90
N PRO A 146 2.59 25.00 -21.80
CA PRO A 146 1.99 25.80 -22.87
C PRO A 146 2.75 25.75 -24.21
N PHE A 147 3.97 25.22 -24.21
CA PHE A 147 4.84 25.06 -25.37
C PHE A 147 4.62 23.74 -26.13
N ASN A 148 3.70 22.87 -25.67
CA ASN A 148 3.35 21.60 -26.32
C ASN A 148 4.60 20.79 -26.72
N LEU A 149 5.55 20.71 -25.77
CA LEU A 149 6.84 20.09 -26.01
C LEU A 149 6.64 18.61 -26.33
N PRO A 150 7.38 18.06 -27.32
CA PRO A 150 7.32 16.63 -27.57
C PRO A 150 7.68 15.86 -26.29
N ALA A 151 6.94 14.78 -26.07
CA ALA A 151 7.27 13.77 -25.04
C ALA A 151 8.75 13.39 -25.17
N ARG A 152 9.43 13.06 -24.07
CA ARG A 152 10.80 12.52 -24.20
C ARG A 152 10.73 11.29 -25.12
N PRO A 153 11.78 10.98 -25.91
CA PRO A 153 11.80 9.82 -26.83
C PRO A 153 11.52 8.47 -26.14
N GLN A 154 11.60 8.44 -24.81
CA GLN A 154 11.34 7.29 -23.95
C GLN A 154 10.01 7.34 -23.21
N THR A 155 9.17 8.36 -23.42
CA THR A 155 7.83 8.44 -22.83
C THR A 155 6.82 8.02 -23.88
N PRO A 156 6.31 6.78 -23.83
CA PRO A 156 5.24 6.38 -24.72
C PRO A 156 4.01 7.27 -24.46
N GLY A 157 3.10 7.41 -25.43
CA GLY A 157 1.78 8.02 -25.15
C GLY A 157 1.08 7.18 -24.07
N VAL A 158 1.08 7.66 -22.83
CA VAL A 158 0.72 6.85 -21.64
C VAL A 158 -0.52 7.45 -20.99
N ALA A 159 -1.46 6.59 -20.59
CA ALA A 159 -2.51 6.95 -19.64
C ALA A 159 -1.87 7.11 -18.27
N TRP A 160 -1.76 8.34 -17.80
CA TRP A 160 -1.18 8.65 -16.50
C TRP A 160 -2.19 8.37 -15.41
N ALA A 161 -1.69 7.84 -14.30
CA ALA A 161 -2.48 7.68 -13.11
C ALA A 161 -1.98 8.63 -12.02
N THR A 162 -2.92 9.29 -11.36
CA THR A 162 -2.67 10.31 -10.35
C THR A 162 -3.61 10.17 -9.14
N GLU A 163 -3.15 10.64 -7.98
CA GLU A 163 -3.97 10.85 -6.78
C GLU A 163 -4.99 11.99 -6.94
N MET A 164 -4.81 12.84 -7.95
CA MET A 164 -5.66 14.01 -8.18
C MET A 164 -6.19 14.03 -9.62
N PRO A 165 -7.02 13.04 -10.01
CA PRO A 165 -7.57 12.96 -11.35
C PRO A 165 -8.53 14.13 -11.65
N ASP A 166 -9.20 14.65 -10.62
CA ASP A 166 -10.03 15.86 -10.72
C ASP A 166 -9.23 17.16 -10.53
N GLY A 167 -7.97 17.04 -10.07
CA GLY A 167 -6.98 18.10 -10.06
C GLY A 167 -7.30 19.35 -9.24
N HIS A 168 -6.78 20.47 -9.72
CA HIS A 168 -7.03 21.84 -9.26
C HIS A 168 -7.99 22.54 -10.25
N PRO A 169 -8.69 23.65 -9.91
CA PRO A 169 -9.31 24.52 -10.91
C PRO A 169 -8.31 24.96 -12.00
N GLY A 170 -8.22 24.18 -13.07
CA GLY A 170 -7.17 24.25 -14.09
C GLY A 170 -6.81 22.89 -14.72
N GLY A 171 -7.15 21.77 -14.08
CA GLY A 171 -6.97 20.41 -14.61
C GLY A 171 -6.28 19.44 -13.65
N PRO A 172 -6.21 18.15 -14.02
CA PRO A 172 -5.55 17.09 -13.23
C PRO A 172 -4.09 17.43 -12.90
N LEU A 173 -3.70 17.23 -11.64
CA LEU A 173 -2.30 17.33 -11.19
C LEU A 173 -1.71 15.93 -11.21
N PHE A 174 -0.56 15.73 -11.86
CA PHE A 174 0.07 14.41 -11.94
C PHE A 174 1.38 14.38 -11.16
N GLY A 175 1.61 13.29 -10.43
CA GLY A 175 2.80 13.10 -9.62
C GLY A 175 2.77 13.89 -8.32
N ILE A 176 3.92 13.93 -7.66
CA ILE A 176 4.14 14.61 -6.40
C ILE A 176 4.56 16.07 -6.65
N PRO A 177 4.18 17.03 -5.78
CA PRO A 177 4.71 18.38 -5.83
C PRO A 177 6.25 18.45 -5.79
N TYR A 178 6.89 19.10 -6.76
CA TYR A 178 8.34 19.34 -6.80
C TYR A 178 8.70 20.81 -6.61
N ASN A 179 9.91 21.06 -6.13
CA ASN A 179 10.40 22.39 -5.80
C ASN A 179 10.76 23.16 -7.07
N ARG A 180 9.95 24.15 -7.45
CA ARG A 180 10.17 24.97 -8.64
C ARG A 180 11.37 25.93 -8.52
N ALA A 181 11.81 26.27 -7.32
CA ALA A 181 13.04 27.06 -7.16
C ALA A 181 14.28 26.23 -7.51
N LYS A 182 14.28 24.93 -7.17
CA LYS A 182 15.34 23.98 -7.52
C LYS A 182 15.23 23.50 -8.97
N TYR A 183 14.00 23.30 -9.44
CA TYR A 183 13.67 22.82 -10.78
C TYR A 183 12.80 23.85 -11.51
N PRO A 184 13.39 24.99 -11.93
CA PRO A 184 12.63 26.05 -12.57
C PRO A 184 12.06 25.56 -13.89
N LEU A 185 10.73 25.63 -14.00
CA LEU A 185 10.08 25.66 -15.31
C LEU A 185 10.37 27.03 -15.89
N PHE A 186 11.31 27.08 -16.83
CA PHE A 186 11.56 28.31 -17.56
C PHE A 186 10.32 28.68 -18.39
N ASP A 187 9.60 29.69 -17.91
CA ASP A 187 8.68 30.47 -18.74
C ASP A 187 9.49 31.43 -19.62
N ILE A 188 10.33 30.88 -20.51
CA ILE A 188 11.14 31.70 -21.42
C ILE A 188 10.25 32.59 -22.30
N ALA A 189 8.99 32.18 -22.56
CA ALA A 189 8.08 32.96 -23.39
C ALA A 189 7.48 34.20 -22.68
N ALA A 190 7.33 34.21 -21.36
CA ALA A 190 6.91 35.42 -20.66
C ALA A 190 7.98 36.53 -20.67
N SER A 191 9.26 36.17 -20.84
CA SER A 191 10.35 37.15 -20.91
C SER A 191 10.83 37.47 -22.34
N ASP A 192 10.91 36.47 -23.23
CA ASP A 192 11.26 36.64 -24.65
C ASP A 192 11.01 35.35 -25.46
N PRO A 193 9.89 35.22 -26.20
CA PRO A 193 9.59 34.07 -27.04
C PRO A 193 10.65 33.78 -28.13
N ALA A 194 11.46 34.78 -28.52
CA ALA A 194 12.53 34.63 -29.51
C ALA A 194 13.84 34.09 -28.89
N ALA A 195 13.96 34.11 -27.55
CA ALA A 195 15.12 33.60 -26.81
C ALA A 195 14.99 32.11 -26.44
N VAL A 196 13.88 31.43 -26.80
CA VAL A 196 13.77 29.97 -26.64
C VAL A 196 14.92 29.33 -27.41
N PRO A 197 15.90 28.70 -26.72
CA PRO A 197 17.01 28.07 -27.41
C PRO A 197 16.45 27.04 -28.38
N ALA A 198 16.95 27.02 -29.62
CA ALA A 198 16.57 26.02 -30.62
C ALA A 198 16.80 24.56 -30.11
N SER A 199 17.61 24.38 -29.07
CA SER A 199 17.74 23.11 -28.33
C SER A 199 16.73 23.01 -27.17
N LEU A 200 15.53 22.52 -27.49
CA LEU A 200 14.47 22.09 -26.57
C LEU A 200 14.93 21.05 -25.51
N ASP A 201 16.13 20.47 -25.69
CA ASP A 201 16.81 19.58 -24.74
C ASP A 201 17.30 20.29 -23.47
N LEU A 202 17.56 21.61 -23.50
CA LEU A 202 18.02 22.35 -22.32
C LEU A 202 16.91 22.49 -21.26
N GLN A 203 15.64 22.63 -21.68
CA GLN A 203 14.50 22.55 -20.75
C GLN A 203 14.32 21.14 -20.18
N ALA A 204 14.67 20.08 -20.93
CA ALA A 204 14.63 18.71 -20.44
C ALA A 204 15.60 18.43 -19.28
N LEU A 205 16.68 19.20 -19.16
CA LEU A 205 17.64 19.07 -18.06
C LEU A 205 17.11 19.59 -16.71
N LEU A 206 16.02 20.36 -16.70
CA LEU A 206 15.61 21.13 -15.51
C LEU A 206 14.38 20.56 -14.82
N GLU A 207 13.61 19.72 -15.50
CA GLU A 207 12.51 18.97 -14.88
C GLU A 207 13.08 17.75 -14.13
N PRO A 208 12.63 17.48 -12.89
CA PRO A 208 13.17 16.38 -12.12
C PRO A 208 12.62 15.05 -12.63
N ALA A 209 13.34 14.43 -13.57
CA ALA A 209 12.98 13.11 -14.12
C ALA A 209 13.44 11.98 -13.18
N ILE A 210 12.86 11.93 -11.99
CA ILE A 210 13.21 10.92 -10.98
C ILE A 210 12.27 9.73 -11.10
N THR A 211 12.83 8.63 -11.62
CA THR A 211 12.09 7.40 -11.85
C THR A 211 12.67 6.20 -11.12
N PHE A 212 11.81 5.25 -10.77
CA PHE A 212 12.19 3.92 -10.25
C PHE A 212 11.64 2.82 -11.16
N SER A 213 12.54 2.13 -11.85
CA SER A 213 12.22 1.00 -12.72
C SER A 213 11.70 -0.19 -11.92
N GLN A 214 11.04 -1.14 -12.59
CA GLN A 214 10.61 -2.38 -11.95
C GLN A 214 11.76 -3.17 -11.31
N ALA A 215 12.93 -3.19 -11.96
CA ALA A 215 14.09 -3.89 -11.44
C ALA A 215 14.56 -3.30 -10.11
N GLU A 216 14.62 -1.96 -10.00
CA GLU A 216 14.99 -1.26 -8.76
C GLU A 216 13.98 -1.50 -7.63
N ARG A 217 12.71 -1.73 -7.99
CA ARG A 217 11.63 -2.01 -7.05
C ARG A 217 11.48 -3.47 -6.65
N SER A 218 12.28 -4.34 -7.24
CA SER A 218 12.18 -5.79 -7.06
C SER A 218 13.24 -6.31 -6.09
N PHE A 219 12.92 -7.37 -5.36
CA PHE A 219 13.85 -8.09 -4.50
C PHE A 219 13.73 -9.61 -4.65
N PRO A 220 14.85 -10.34 -4.78
CA PRO A 220 16.22 -9.83 -4.96
C PRO A 220 16.35 -9.00 -6.24
N GLN A 221 17.19 -7.96 -6.20
CA GLN A 221 17.48 -7.15 -7.39
C GLN A 221 18.33 -7.99 -8.35
N ILE A 222 17.82 -8.25 -9.54
CA ILE A 222 18.55 -8.99 -10.56
C ILE A 222 19.58 -8.05 -11.21
N GLY A 223 20.87 -8.34 -11.02
CA GLY A 223 21.92 -7.86 -11.91
C GLY A 223 21.88 -8.63 -13.24
N SER A 224 22.38 -8.03 -14.33
CA SER A 224 22.41 -8.65 -15.65
C SER A 224 23.27 -9.93 -15.68
N GLY A 225 22.71 -11.07 -15.27
CA GLY A 225 23.40 -12.36 -15.27
C GLY A 225 22.83 -13.45 -14.36
N ASP A 226 22.00 -13.12 -13.35
CA ASP A 226 21.47 -14.10 -12.39
C ASP A 226 20.03 -14.53 -12.68
N VAL A 227 19.71 -15.81 -12.40
CA VAL A 227 18.43 -16.49 -12.68
C VAL A 227 17.41 -16.32 -11.52
N ALA A 228 17.74 -15.56 -10.47
CA ALA A 228 16.89 -15.41 -9.30
C ALA A 228 15.63 -14.57 -9.62
N VAL A 229 14.49 -15.22 -9.87
CA VAL A 229 13.21 -14.56 -10.16
C VAL A 229 12.79 -13.67 -8.99
N PRO A 230 12.50 -12.36 -9.20
CA PRO A 230 12.17 -11.48 -8.10
C PRO A 230 10.83 -11.90 -7.52
N THR A 231 10.79 -12.01 -6.19
CA THR A 231 9.63 -12.54 -5.48
C THR A 231 8.91 -11.43 -4.71
N TYR A 232 9.65 -10.42 -4.29
CA TYR A 232 9.14 -9.28 -3.54
C TYR A 232 9.26 -8.01 -4.35
N TYR A 233 8.33 -7.10 -4.13
CA TYR A 233 8.30 -5.79 -4.75
C TYR A 233 7.95 -4.77 -3.68
N TRP A 234 8.35 -3.52 -3.94
CA TRP A 234 7.94 -2.40 -3.12
C TRP A 234 7.32 -1.28 -3.95
N GLU A 235 6.36 -0.59 -3.34
CA GLU A 235 5.75 0.64 -3.83
C GLU A 235 5.90 1.72 -2.75
N CYS A 236 5.78 2.98 -3.13
CA CYS A 236 5.94 4.09 -2.20
C CYS A 236 4.86 5.16 -2.33
N MET A 237 4.75 5.96 -1.28
CA MET A 237 3.96 7.18 -1.25
C MET A 237 4.74 8.26 -0.52
N PHE A 238 4.36 9.50 -0.72
CA PHE A 238 4.96 10.63 -0.05
C PHE A 238 3.89 11.44 0.64
N ARG A 239 4.26 12.15 1.71
CA ARG A 239 3.48 13.26 2.26
C ARG A 239 4.42 14.36 2.69
N ARG A 240 3.90 15.56 2.87
CA ARG A 240 4.63 16.67 3.48
C ARG A 240 3.88 17.18 4.69
N THR A 241 4.52 17.11 5.86
CA THR A 241 3.95 17.53 7.14
C THR A 241 4.97 18.34 7.93
N GLY A 242 4.60 19.55 8.35
CA GLY A 242 5.50 20.45 9.07
C GLY A 242 6.72 20.84 8.26
N GLY A 243 6.57 20.96 6.93
CA GLY A 243 7.67 21.28 6.01
C GLY A 243 8.61 20.11 5.69
N LYS A 244 8.46 18.95 6.35
CA LYS A 244 9.26 17.74 6.13
C LYS A 244 8.54 16.78 5.21
N VAL A 245 9.30 16.10 4.36
CA VAL A 245 8.77 15.05 3.50
C VAL A 245 8.93 13.71 4.19
N GLU A 246 7.85 12.95 4.26
CA GLU A 246 7.85 11.58 4.74
C GLU A 246 7.52 10.64 3.59
N VAL A 247 8.15 9.46 3.63
CA VAL A 247 8.01 8.41 2.64
C VAL A 247 7.38 7.21 3.32
N ALA A 248 6.29 6.71 2.74
CA ALA A 248 5.73 5.41 3.06
C ALA A 248 6.25 4.38 2.05
N VAL A 249 6.67 3.22 2.52
CA VAL A 249 7.05 2.06 1.69
C VAL A 249 6.16 0.88 2.05
N PHE A 250 5.59 0.25 1.03
CA PHE A 250 4.82 -0.98 1.13
C PHE A 250 5.58 -2.11 0.44
N VAL A 251 5.90 -3.16 1.18
CA VAL A 251 6.56 -4.36 0.66
C VAL A 251 5.52 -5.47 0.54
N PHE A 252 5.49 -6.11 -0.62
CA PHE A 252 4.60 -7.24 -0.88
C PHE A 252 5.29 -8.31 -1.71
N ARG A 253 4.85 -9.55 -1.50
CA ARG A 253 5.24 -10.70 -2.31
C ARG A 253 4.26 -10.87 -3.44
N VAL A 254 4.76 -11.15 -4.65
CA VAL A 254 3.91 -11.45 -5.81
C VAL A 254 3.91 -12.94 -6.06
N SER A 255 2.73 -13.51 -6.32
CA SER A 255 2.57 -14.88 -6.79
C SER A 255 1.59 -14.93 -7.95
N VAL A 256 2.00 -15.57 -9.04
CA VAL A 256 1.19 -15.72 -10.25
C VAL A 256 0.31 -16.97 -10.10
N PRO A 257 -1.02 -16.88 -10.39
CA PRO A 257 -1.87 -18.05 -10.44
C PRO A 257 -1.31 -19.10 -11.41
N GLY A 258 -1.26 -20.37 -10.99
CA GLY A 258 -0.69 -21.46 -11.80
C GLY A 258 0.82 -21.69 -11.63
N GLY A 259 1.53 -20.79 -10.92
CA GLY A 259 2.94 -20.98 -10.57
C GLY A 259 3.94 -20.52 -11.63
N ASP A 260 3.48 -19.88 -12.70
CA ASP A 260 4.34 -19.36 -13.76
C ASP A 260 5.22 -18.19 -13.26
N THR A 261 6.48 -18.18 -13.68
CA THR A 261 7.43 -17.09 -13.39
C THR A 261 7.35 -16.03 -14.47
N GLN A 262 6.41 -15.11 -14.34
CA GLN A 262 6.31 -13.94 -15.22
C GLN A 262 6.90 -12.71 -14.52
N PRO A 263 7.62 -11.82 -15.25
CA PRO A 263 8.01 -10.53 -14.70
C PRO A 263 6.77 -9.77 -14.23
N TYR A 264 6.73 -9.45 -12.94
CA TYR A 264 5.66 -8.62 -12.40
C TYR A 264 5.84 -7.17 -12.84
N ALA A 265 4.73 -6.55 -13.20
CA ALA A 265 4.67 -5.12 -13.47
C ALA A 265 3.34 -4.56 -13.00
N THR A 266 3.40 -3.50 -12.21
CA THR A 266 2.23 -2.73 -11.77
C THR A 266 1.50 -2.16 -12.99
N ARG A 267 0.18 -2.40 -13.06
CA ARG A 267 -0.68 -1.97 -14.18
C ARG A 267 -1.93 -1.28 -13.66
N ALA A 268 -2.50 -0.41 -14.48
CA ALA A 268 -3.77 0.25 -14.19
C ALA A 268 -4.86 -0.78 -13.88
N LEU A 269 -5.76 -0.43 -12.95
CA LEU A 269 -6.87 -1.29 -12.57
C LEU A 269 -7.85 -1.46 -13.73
N ASN A 270 -8.36 -2.68 -13.89
CA ASN A 270 -9.48 -2.95 -14.80
C ASN A 270 -10.79 -2.72 -14.04
N ASN A 271 -11.77 -2.06 -14.68
CA ASN A 271 -13.11 -1.86 -14.13
C ASN A 271 -13.77 -3.16 -13.64
N SER A 272 -13.44 -4.32 -14.21
CA SER A 272 -13.97 -5.61 -13.75
C SER A 272 -13.57 -5.97 -12.31
N VAL A 273 -12.47 -5.41 -11.80
CA VAL A 273 -12.01 -5.58 -10.42
C VAL A 273 -12.61 -4.51 -9.49
N LEU A 274 -13.21 -3.46 -10.09
CA LEU A 274 -13.81 -2.30 -9.42
C LEU A 274 -15.34 -2.37 -9.32
N VAL A 275 -15.98 -3.28 -10.04
CA VAL A 275 -17.44 -3.40 -10.11
C VAL A 275 -17.87 -4.72 -9.51
N GLY A 276 -18.73 -4.68 -8.50
CA GLY A 276 -19.24 -5.87 -7.81
C GLY A 276 -20.32 -5.53 -6.80
N THR A 277 -20.90 -6.56 -6.19
CA THR A 277 -21.93 -6.44 -5.15
C THR A 277 -21.42 -7.02 -3.82
N PRO A 278 -21.56 -6.29 -2.69
CA PRO A 278 -21.98 -4.89 -2.58
C PRO A 278 -21.05 -3.95 -3.37
N ALA A 279 -21.60 -2.85 -3.90
CA ALA A 279 -20.77 -1.82 -4.52
C ALA A 279 -19.78 -1.28 -3.49
N ALA A 280 -18.65 -0.73 -3.96
CA ALA A 280 -17.75 0.02 -3.10
C ALA A 280 -18.58 1.06 -2.32
N PRO A 281 -18.41 1.18 -1.00
CA PRO A 281 -19.13 2.18 -0.24
C PRO A 281 -18.92 3.56 -0.89
N GLY A 282 -20.00 4.31 -1.09
CA GLY A 282 -19.96 5.54 -1.89
C GLY A 282 -18.93 6.53 -1.32
N GLY A 283 -18.00 6.99 -2.16
CA GLY A 283 -16.92 7.88 -1.73
C GLY A 283 -15.94 7.24 -0.75
N SER A 284 -15.83 5.91 -0.72
CA SER A 284 -14.94 5.19 0.20
C SER A 284 -13.77 4.47 -0.47
N PHE A 285 -13.68 4.48 -1.80
CA PHE A 285 -12.62 3.79 -2.50
C PHE A 285 -12.25 4.57 -3.75
N GLU A 286 -10.97 4.95 -3.83
CA GLU A 286 -10.45 5.71 -4.96
C GLU A 286 -9.65 4.78 -5.87
N ALA A 287 -10.36 4.20 -6.83
CA ALA A 287 -9.77 3.36 -7.85
C ALA A 287 -10.47 3.56 -9.19
N GLY A 288 -9.68 3.92 -10.19
CA GLY A 288 -10.07 4.04 -11.58
C GLY A 288 -8.88 3.79 -12.50
N PRO A 289 -9.10 3.77 -13.82
CA PRO A 289 -8.02 3.58 -14.80
C PRO A 289 -6.92 4.65 -14.74
N GLN A 290 -7.24 5.81 -14.17
CA GLN A 290 -6.37 6.97 -14.00
C GLN A 290 -5.90 7.18 -12.55
N THR A 291 -6.07 6.21 -11.65
CA THR A 291 -5.56 6.30 -10.28
C THR A 291 -4.52 5.21 -10.05
N PRO A 292 -3.50 5.44 -9.21
CA PRO A 292 -2.55 4.39 -8.93
C PRO A 292 -3.19 3.15 -8.29
N PRO A 293 -2.88 1.95 -8.81
CA PRO A 293 -3.53 0.72 -8.37
C PRO A 293 -3.08 0.32 -6.96
N ILE A 294 -1.85 0.69 -6.60
CA ILE A 294 -1.17 0.29 -5.37
C ILE A 294 -0.31 1.47 -4.90
N PRO A 295 -0.29 1.75 -3.58
CA PRO A 295 -1.26 1.25 -2.61
C PRO A 295 -2.69 1.73 -2.95
N ALA A 296 -3.70 0.94 -2.63
CA ALA A 296 -5.09 1.31 -2.80
C ALA A 296 -5.55 2.19 -1.63
N LEU A 297 -6.41 3.17 -1.91
CA LEU A 297 -6.98 4.07 -0.91
C LEU A 297 -8.40 3.64 -0.54
N TYR A 298 -8.61 3.34 0.74
CA TYR A 298 -9.93 3.20 1.34
C TYR A 298 -10.20 4.39 2.26
N LEU A 299 -11.27 5.14 1.99
CA LEU A 299 -11.68 6.27 2.83
C LEU A 299 -12.57 5.74 3.95
N ALA A 300 -12.18 6.06 5.18
CA ALA A 300 -12.88 5.60 6.36
C ALA A 300 -14.30 6.23 6.42
N PRO A 301 -15.27 5.55 7.05
CA PRO A 301 -16.63 6.08 7.21
C PRO A 301 -16.64 7.48 7.83
N ASN A 302 -17.62 8.30 7.42
CA ASN A 302 -17.76 9.70 7.85
C ASN A 302 -17.54 9.92 9.34
N PHE A 303 -16.76 10.96 9.65
CA PHE A 303 -16.40 11.35 11.01
C PHE A 303 -17.64 11.54 11.88
N GLY A 304 -17.53 11.11 13.13
CA GLY A 304 -18.57 11.31 14.14
C GLY A 304 -19.79 10.38 14.06
N GLN A 305 -19.75 9.38 13.17
CA GLN A 305 -20.72 8.30 13.19
C GLN A 305 -20.27 7.18 14.15
N ALA A 306 -21.18 6.26 14.50
CA ALA A 306 -20.83 5.05 15.25
C ALA A 306 -19.83 4.13 14.52
N THR A 307 -19.45 4.46 13.29
CA THR A 307 -18.49 3.75 12.45
C THR A 307 -17.17 4.49 12.25
N SER A 308 -16.94 5.64 12.89
CA SER A 308 -15.71 6.43 12.78
C SER A 308 -14.50 5.70 13.34
N TRP A 309 -13.28 5.95 12.84
CA TRP A 309 -12.06 5.28 13.32
C TRP A 309 -11.09 6.29 13.96
N PRO A 310 -10.62 6.10 15.20
CA PRO A 310 -11.10 5.12 16.18
C PRO A 310 -12.50 5.46 16.69
N ASN A 311 -13.40 4.47 16.88
CA ASN A 311 -14.65 4.72 17.59
C ASN A 311 -14.42 4.52 19.08
N ARG A 312 -14.54 5.60 19.86
CA ARG A 312 -14.53 5.55 21.34
C ARG A 312 -15.85 5.95 21.98
N SER A 313 -16.91 6.05 21.20
CA SER A 313 -18.26 6.35 21.72
C SER A 313 -18.90 5.15 22.40
N ASN A 314 -18.48 3.92 22.05
CA ASN A 314 -18.96 2.69 22.67
C ASN A 314 -17.91 2.11 23.63
N ALA A 315 -18.10 2.34 24.94
CA ALA A 315 -17.20 1.83 25.99
C ALA A 315 -17.07 0.29 26.01
N ALA A 316 -17.98 -0.44 25.35
CA ALA A 316 -17.95 -1.89 25.27
C ALA A 316 -17.16 -2.44 24.07
N ALA A 317 -16.82 -1.62 23.07
CA ALA A 317 -16.03 -2.07 21.92
C ALA A 317 -14.54 -2.09 22.27
N ALA A 318 -13.82 -3.14 21.88
CA ALA A 318 -12.39 -3.20 22.12
C ALA A 318 -11.67 -2.12 21.26
N ARG A 319 -10.66 -1.46 21.83
CA ARG A 319 -10.02 -0.28 21.20
C ARG A 319 -9.21 -0.61 19.95
N ASP A 320 -8.91 -1.89 19.74
CA ASP A 320 -8.23 -2.46 18.59
C ASP A 320 -9.21 -2.99 17.51
N GLU A 321 -10.51 -2.97 17.76
CA GLU A 321 -11.53 -3.40 16.81
C GLU A 321 -11.92 -2.28 15.85
N ILE A 322 -12.13 -2.63 14.57
CA ILE A 322 -12.60 -1.69 13.56
C ILE A 322 -14.14 -1.72 13.47
N PRO A 323 -14.83 -0.61 13.79
CA PRO A 323 -16.26 -0.50 13.65
C PRO A 323 -16.75 -0.77 12.22
N GLY A 324 -17.92 -1.42 12.09
CA GLY A 324 -18.52 -1.75 10.80
C GLY A 324 -18.01 -3.08 10.20
N THR A 325 -17.07 -3.75 10.88
CA THR A 325 -16.50 -5.03 10.44
C THR A 325 -16.97 -6.24 11.25
N GLN A 326 -18.04 -6.09 12.05
CA GLN A 326 -18.56 -7.17 12.89
C GLN A 326 -19.05 -8.37 12.06
N VAL A 327 -19.25 -9.52 12.72
CA VAL A 327 -19.82 -10.71 12.10
C VAL A 327 -21.11 -10.36 11.35
N ASN A 328 -21.23 -10.83 10.11
CA ASN A 328 -22.35 -10.57 9.19
C ASN A 328 -22.49 -9.11 8.70
N SER A 329 -21.53 -8.23 8.96
CA SER A 329 -21.49 -6.93 8.27
C SER A 329 -21.08 -7.11 6.80
N ALA A 330 -21.35 -6.09 5.97
CA ALA A 330 -21.00 -6.11 4.55
C ALA A 330 -19.51 -6.42 4.34
N PHE A 331 -19.22 -7.37 3.45
CA PHE A 331 -17.87 -7.80 3.09
C PHE A 331 -17.88 -8.64 1.82
N ALA A 332 -17.01 -8.29 0.89
CA ALA A 332 -16.85 -8.91 -0.42
C ALA A 332 -15.36 -9.30 -0.64
N PRO A 333 -14.93 -10.50 -0.22
CA PRO A 333 -13.52 -10.93 -0.31
C PRO A 333 -12.99 -11.08 -1.75
N ASN A 334 -13.87 -10.94 -2.74
CA ASN A 334 -13.52 -10.96 -4.16
C ASN A 334 -13.32 -9.56 -4.75
N LEU A 335 -13.53 -8.50 -3.96
CA LEU A 335 -13.48 -7.11 -4.40
C LEU A 335 -12.34 -6.38 -3.67
N ILE A 336 -11.50 -5.68 -4.42
CA ILE A 336 -10.24 -5.12 -3.89
C ILE A 336 -10.43 -4.07 -2.80
N TRP A 337 -11.59 -3.42 -2.74
CA TRP A 337 -11.88 -2.41 -1.71
C TRP A 337 -12.17 -3.00 -0.33
N ASP A 338 -12.31 -4.32 -0.21
CA ASP A 338 -12.44 -5.01 1.07
C ASP A 338 -11.17 -5.77 1.46
N ASP A 339 -10.15 -5.79 0.60
CA ASP A 339 -8.89 -6.50 0.87
C ASP A 339 -8.12 -5.90 2.06
N TRP A 340 -8.38 -4.65 2.44
CA TRP A 340 -7.84 -4.07 3.67
C TRP A 340 -8.28 -4.85 4.91
N GLN A 341 -9.43 -5.52 4.89
CA GLN A 341 -9.95 -6.30 6.01
C GLN A 341 -9.28 -7.68 6.16
N LEU A 342 -8.41 -8.08 5.23
CA LEU A 342 -7.82 -9.42 5.23
C LEU A 342 -6.82 -9.62 6.39
N PRO A 343 -6.68 -10.86 6.89
CA PRO A 343 -5.67 -11.17 7.90
C PRO A 343 -4.26 -10.82 7.39
N ASN A 344 -3.42 -10.26 8.27
CA ASN A 344 -2.07 -9.79 7.95
C ASN A 344 -1.99 -8.64 6.94
N ALA A 345 -3.10 -7.98 6.59
CA ALA A 345 -3.03 -6.74 5.83
C ALA A 345 -2.26 -5.67 6.63
N TRP A 346 -1.55 -4.81 5.90
CA TRP A 346 -0.83 -3.65 6.43
C TRP A 346 -1.49 -2.39 5.94
N TRP A 347 -1.74 -1.46 6.85
CA TRP A 347 -2.32 -0.16 6.55
C TRP A 347 -1.38 0.95 6.97
N ILE A 348 -1.41 2.06 6.24
CA ILE A 348 -0.90 3.34 6.70
C ILE A 348 -2.10 4.28 6.73
N ASP A 349 -2.32 4.98 7.83
CA ASP A 349 -3.40 5.97 7.94
C ASP A 349 -2.95 7.37 7.49
N ASN A 350 -3.90 8.32 7.44
CA ASN A 350 -3.63 9.70 7.05
C ASN A 350 -2.64 10.41 7.99
N HIS A 351 -2.37 9.86 9.17
CA HIS A 351 -1.40 10.36 10.12
C HIS A 351 -0.03 9.68 10.02
N GLY A 352 0.13 8.73 9.11
CA GLY A 352 1.38 8.00 8.92
C GLY A 352 1.61 6.94 9.99
N THR A 353 0.57 6.59 10.76
CA THR A 353 0.63 5.46 11.67
C THR A 353 0.49 4.18 10.87
N VAL A 354 1.40 3.24 11.11
CA VAL A 354 1.37 1.91 10.50
C VAL A 354 0.56 0.96 11.38
N HIS A 355 -0.43 0.31 10.78
CA HIS A 355 -1.29 -0.69 11.42
C HIS A 355 -1.12 -2.05 10.75
N ARG A 356 -1.18 -3.13 11.54
CA ARG A 356 -1.22 -4.51 11.05
C ARG A 356 -2.52 -5.17 11.49
N VAL A 357 -3.21 -5.83 10.57
CA VAL A 357 -4.41 -6.62 10.88
C VAL A 357 -4.01 -7.93 11.53
N LEU A 358 -4.33 -8.08 12.81
CA LEU A 358 -4.09 -9.30 13.57
C LEU A 358 -5.20 -10.32 13.30
N GLN A 359 -6.45 -9.88 13.37
CA GLN A 359 -7.63 -10.68 13.05
C GLN A 359 -8.36 -10.01 11.90
N GLY A 360 -8.33 -10.62 10.72
CA GLY A 360 -9.05 -10.13 9.55
C GLY A 360 -10.29 -10.95 9.22
N ARG A 361 -10.85 -10.69 8.05
CA ARG A 361 -12.02 -11.39 7.49
C ARG A 361 -11.65 -11.94 6.13
N SER A 362 -11.87 -13.23 5.92
CA SER A 362 -11.86 -13.89 4.61
C SER A 362 -13.26 -14.36 4.20
N ARG A 363 -14.24 -14.26 5.11
CA ARG A 363 -15.66 -14.55 4.89
C ARG A 363 -16.51 -13.55 5.67
N SER A 364 -17.73 -13.29 5.20
CA SER A 364 -18.67 -12.35 5.85
C SER A 364 -19.07 -12.78 7.28
N THR A 365 -19.00 -14.07 7.58
CA THR A 365 -19.27 -14.66 8.91
C THR A 365 -18.15 -14.45 9.92
N GLN A 366 -17.03 -13.85 9.52
CA GLN A 366 -15.93 -13.47 10.40
C GLN A 366 -16.02 -11.99 10.77
N GLY A 367 -15.36 -11.62 11.87
CA GLY A 367 -15.30 -10.26 12.38
C GLY A 367 -15.33 -10.24 13.91
N PRO A 368 -15.05 -9.10 14.55
CA PRO A 368 -14.55 -7.85 13.96
C PRO A 368 -13.13 -7.96 13.40
N VAL A 369 -12.76 -7.06 12.50
CA VAL A 369 -11.35 -6.82 12.14
C VAL A 369 -10.66 -6.23 13.37
N LYS A 370 -9.56 -6.83 13.81
CA LYS A 370 -8.72 -6.37 14.91
C LYS A 370 -7.34 -6.00 14.44
N LEU A 371 -6.87 -4.84 14.89
CA LEU A 371 -5.52 -4.39 14.70
C LEU A 371 -4.59 -4.97 15.77
N GLN A 372 -3.31 -5.11 15.43
CA GLN A 372 -2.27 -5.49 16.38
C GLN A 372 -2.14 -4.49 17.53
N ARG A 373 -2.45 -3.21 17.26
CA ARG A 373 -2.43 -2.12 18.23
C ARG A 373 -3.65 -1.23 18.02
N PRO A 374 -4.23 -0.67 19.10
CA PRO A 374 -5.27 0.35 18.97
C PRO A 374 -4.81 1.56 18.15
N ILE A 375 -5.74 2.16 17.41
CA ILE A 375 -5.49 3.41 16.70
C ILE A 375 -5.19 4.51 17.73
N PRO A 376 -4.04 5.20 17.63
CA PRO A 376 -3.71 6.29 18.54
C PRO A 376 -4.67 7.46 18.32
N ILE A 377 -5.05 8.14 19.40
CA ILE A 377 -5.68 9.45 19.29
C ILE A 377 -4.55 10.46 19.30
N LEU A 378 -4.45 11.21 18.20
CA LEU A 378 -3.53 12.32 18.13
C LEU A 378 -4.15 13.54 18.83
N PRO A 379 -3.32 14.32 19.54
CA PRO A 379 -3.77 15.58 20.09
C PRO A 379 -4.28 16.48 18.97
N ASN A 380 -5.26 17.32 19.29
CA ASN A 380 -5.74 18.32 18.36
C ASN A 380 -4.63 19.37 18.14
N SER A 381 -3.88 19.22 17.06
CA SER A 381 -2.83 20.17 16.69
C SER A 381 -3.43 21.31 15.85
N PRO A 382 -3.16 22.58 16.20
CA PRO A 382 -3.54 23.73 15.37
C PRO A 382 -2.87 23.62 14.00
N VAL A 383 -3.63 23.86 12.93
CA VAL A 383 -3.09 24.03 11.58
C VAL A 383 -2.88 25.54 11.41
N HIS A 384 -1.63 26.01 11.31
CA HIS A 384 -1.27 27.45 11.27
C HIS A 384 -1.63 28.29 12.51
N GLY A 385 -1.61 27.70 13.71
CA GLY A 385 -2.10 28.41 14.90
C GLY A 385 -3.62 28.65 14.90
N TYR A 386 -4.30 28.34 13.79
CA TYR A 386 -5.73 28.15 13.72
C TYR A 386 -6.02 26.71 14.10
N ASN A 387 -6.43 26.50 15.36
CA ASN A 387 -7.22 25.31 15.62
C ASN A 387 -8.48 25.51 14.76
N PRO A 388 -8.79 24.65 13.77
CA PRO A 388 -10.05 24.76 13.09
C PRO A 388 -11.12 24.68 14.17
N ALA A 389 -11.59 25.85 14.61
CA ALA A 389 -12.73 25.96 15.48
C ALA A 389 -13.77 25.13 14.74
N PRO A 390 -14.33 24.08 15.37
CA PRO A 390 -15.18 23.13 14.68
C PRO A 390 -16.19 23.94 13.90
N ALA A 391 -16.02 23.99 12.58
CA ALA A 391 -16.61 25.07 11.78
C ALA A 391 -18.13 24.92 11.67
N VAL A 392 -18.70 23.99 12.43
CA VAL A 392 -20.10 23.92 12.75
C VAL A 392 -20.22 23.54 14.22
N SER A 393 -20.75 24.46 15.02
CA SER A 393 -21.30 24.13 16.34
C SER A 393 -22.45 23.13 16.14
N GLY A 394 -22.16 21.83 16.26
CA GLY A 394 -23.14 20.74 16.06
C GLY A 394 -22.65 19.52 15.29
N THR A 395 -21.53 19.60 14.54
CA THR A 395 -21.15 18.53 13.58
C THR A 395 -20.01 17.63 14.06
N TYR A 396 -19.29 18.01 15.12
CA TYR A 396 -18.23 17.17 15.71
C TYR A 396 -18.73 16.56 17.02
N PRO A 397 -18.95 15.24 17.09
CA PRO A 397 -19.38 14.62 18.34
C PRO A 397 -18.25 14.67 19.37
N GLN A 398 -18.67 14.90 20.60
CA GLN A 398 -17.79 14.87 21.75
C GLN A 398 -17.47 13.41 22.08
N LEU A 399 -16.18 13.06 22.17
CA LEU A 399 -15.80 11.78 22.73
C LEU A 399 -16.09 11.77 24.24
N PRO A 400 -16.79 10.76 24.78
CA PRO A 400 -17.11 10.69 26.21
C PRO A 400 -15.88 10.74 27.12
N GLU A 401 -14.76 10.16 26.67
CA GLU A 401 -13.50 10.11 27.44
C GLU A 401 -12.69 11.42 27.42
N ALA A 402 -13.06 12.39 26.57
CA ALA A 402 -12.23 13.56 26.32
C ALA A 402 -12.60 14.77 27.18
N ASN A 403 -13.16 14.66 28.40
CA ASN A 403 -13.47 15.82 29.27
C ASN A 403 -14.11 17.02 28.51
N ASN A 404 -15.10 16.76 27.64
CA ASN A 404 -15.74 17.80 26.82
C ASN A 404 -14.83 18.48 25.77
N ARG A 405 -13.63 17.97 25.49
CA ARG A 405 -12.73 18.49 24.44
C ARG A 405 -13.24 18.07 23.07
N ARG A 406 -13.49 19.06 22.23
CA ARG A 406 -13.76 18.88 20.79
C ARG A 406 -12.52 18.29 20.13
N VAL A 407 -12.68 17.08 19.60
CA VAL A 407 -11.64 16.38 18.84
C VAL A 407 -11.66 16.95 17.43
N GLY A 408 -10.57 17.60 17.02
CA GLY A 408 -10.42 18.14 15.68
C GLY A 408 -10.37 17.03 14.61
N PRO A 409 -10.35 17.39 13.32
CA PRO A 409 -10.23 16.42 12.22
C PRO A 409 -9.04 15.46 12.37
N ASN A 410 -7.98 15.89 13.07
CA ASN A 410 -6.78 15.10 13.34
C ASN A 410 -6.97 13.94 14.32
N GLY A 411 -8.08 13.86 15.05
CA GLY A 411 -8.34 12.75 15.97
C GLY A 411 -8.95 11.51 15.34
N TRP A 412 -9.13 11.51 14.02
CA TRP A 412 -9.78 10.43 13.27
C TRP A 412 -8.94 10.01 12.08
N ILE A 413 -9.08 8.74 11.70
CA ILE A 413 -8.64 8.22 10.42
C ILE A 413 -9.67 8.62 9.37
N GLN A 414 -9.21 9.26 8.30
CA GLN A 414 -10.04 9.65 7.16
C GLN A 414 -9.83 8.75 5.96
N GLY A 415 -8.66 8.14 5.88
CA GLY A 415 -8.35 7.16 4.86
C GLY A 415 -7.19 6.28 5.31
N ILE A 416 -7.16 5.08 4.75
CA ILE A 416 -6.07 4.14 4.87
C ILE A 416 -5.56 3.75 3.49
N TRP A 417 -4.26 3.54 3.41
CA TRP A 417 -3.58 3.01 2.23
C TRP A 417 -3.08 1.62 2.52
N PHE A 418 -3.31 0.70 1.59
CA PHE A 418 -2.98 -0.71 1.75
C PHE A 418 -2.62 -1.36 0.42
N VAL A 419 -1.98 -2.53 0.44
CA VAL A 419 -1.76 -3.33 -0.77
C VAL A 419 -2.94 -4.28 -0.93
N PRO A 420 -3.72 -4.21 -2.04
CA PRO A 420 -4.81 -5.15 -2.28
C PRO A 420 -4.26 -6.56 -2.49
N GLN A 421 -5.07 -7.60 -2.27
CA GLN A 421 -4.64 -8.99 -2.45
C GLN A 421 -4.48 -9.34 -3.93
N ARG A 422 -5.14 -8.62 -4.83
CA ARG A 422 -5.12 -8.91 -6.27
C ARG A 422 -4.82 -7.67 -7.08
N ASP A 423 -4.03 -7.85 -8.13
CA ASP A 423 -3.82 -6.83 -9.15
C ASP A 423 -4.78 -6.99 -10.35
N ALA A 424 -4.65 -6.08 -11.32
CA ALA A 424 -5.45 -6.10 -12.55
C ALA A 424 -5.26 -7.35 -13.44
N ARG A 425 -4.20 -8.13 -13.22
CA ARG A 425 -3.88 -9.39 -13.93
C ARG A 425 -4.30 -10.63 -13.15
N GLY A 426 -4.85 -10.46 -11.94
CA GLY A 426 -5.18 -11.55 -11.04
C GLY A 426 -3.97 -12.14 -10.31
N ASN A 427 -2.81 -11.49 -10.35
CA ASN A 427 -1.68 -11.85 -9.50
C ASN A 427 -2.08 -11.71 -8.04
N ILE A 428 -1.62 -12.64 -7.20
CA ILE A 428 -1.84 -12.58 -5.76
C ILE A 428 -0.69 -11.79 -5.14
N LEU A 429 -1.01 -10.63 -4.58
CA LEU A 429 -0.12 -9.79 -3.81
C LEU A 429 -0.32 -10.13 -2.32
N THR A 430 0.74 -10.54 -1.65
CA THR A 430 0.73 -10.75 -0.20
C THR A 430 1.41 -9.56 0.46
N PRO A 431 0.70 -8.69 1.20
CA PRO A 431 1.32 -7.62 1.97
C PRO A 431 2.27 -8.23 3.01
N ILE A 432 3.53 -7.82 3.01
CA ILE A 432 4.56 -8.36 3.91
C ILE A 432 4.88 -7.37 5.01
N PHE A 433 5.09 -6.10 4.65
CA PHE A 433 5.53 -5.07 5.58
C PHE A 433 5.16 -3.68 5.06
N ALA A 434 4.95 -2.74 5.97
CA ALA A 434 4.81 -1.33 5.65
C ALA A 434 5.59 -0.49 6.67
N ALA A 435 6.18 0.61 6.22
CA ALA A 435 6.91 1.52 7.06
C ALA A 435 6.78 2.97 6.57
N VAL A 436 6.94 3.91 7.50
CA VAL A 436 7.03 5.34 7.22
C VAL A 436 8.33 5.86 7.81
N GLU A 437 9.09 6.59 7.02
CA GLU A 437 10.29 7.30 7.46
C GLU A 437 10.32 8.71 6.88
N GLU A 438 10.97 9.65 7.57
CA GLU A 438 11.33 10.95 6.98
C GLU A 438 12.32 10.73 5.83
N LEU A 439 12.16 11.45 4.73
CA LEU A 439 13.05 11.35 3.58
C LEU A 439 14.47 11.79 3.95
#